data_AF-A0A812I9Q6-F1
#
_entry.id   AF-A0A812I9Q6-F1
#
_cell.length_a   1.000
_cell.length_b   1.000
_cell.length_c   1.000
_cell.angle_alpha   90.00
_cell.angle_beta   90.00
_cell.angle_gamma   90.00
#
_symmetry.space_group_name_H-M   'P 1'
#
loop_
_entity.id
_entity.type
_entity.pdbx_description
1 polymer ?
#
loop_
_entity_poly.entity_id
_entity_poly.type
_entity_poly.pdbx_seq_one_letter_code
_entity_poly.pdbx_strand_id
1 'polypeptide(L)'
;METSLVILDQNVWDKPGALHAQIVGICGHKDGVKCLVHWFTFLGPRVLDFPRFKSIPHLGGLAGMTECLSAYRNFMHLMAVNRLAKSSPDWVQRFSRTNTGTFAAQWMVADYNQFESGKPLPDGMFWVVEMIPGVSEMQDMSAHLREHRYWASFNRPFFGKTRELSGFSMAERTHGSLYSYQGNPRAYAFSMVAPAINALPEMRDVMTQNAYPYGSPPNDPGHQISARMDLSPILKLPNGGIDAKIPRLRTMALRAALVALVSAVAAAEKYAVIAAGSSGFMNYRHQADACHAYQLMLQSGVPADNIILMMQDDVANSSENPFPGQLFNKPGENPPDVYKGCKVDYSGDIVTGKLFMDVLTGNTEGAKGKVLKSGASDTVFVNFVDHGGPGIVAFPNGPVLTVKELSQTLKTMQSKQMFKQMVFYMEACESGSMFPDLKANGSCKSYALYKRNHL
;
A
#
# COMPACT_ATOMS: atom_id res chain seq x y z
N MET A 1 -9.26 10.08 17.08
CA MET A 1 -7.93 10.62 17.45
C MET A 1 -7.01 9.45 17.65
N GLU A 2 -5.81 9.46 17.07
CA GLU A 2 -4.92 8.29 17.07
C GLU A 2 -3.74 8.49 18.02
N THR A 3 -3.39 7.44 18.76
CA THR A 3 -2.21 7.36 19.62
C THR A 3 -1.48 6.05 19.35
N SER A 4 -0.16 6.07 19.48
CA SER A 4 0.66 4.87 19.40
C SER A 4 1.82 4.98 20.36
N LEU A 5 2.25 3.83 20.87
CA LEU A 5 3.35 3.71 21.81
C LEU A 5 4.22 2.53 21.39
N VAL A 6 5.49 2.81 21.14
CA VAL A 6 6.52 1.80 20.90
C VAL A 6 7.34 1.69 22.17
N ILE A 7 7.27 0.52 22.81
CA ILE A 7 8.17 0.13 23.92
C ILE A 7 8.91 -1.11 23.50
N LEU A 8 10.24 -1.01 23.52
CA LEU A 8 11.15 -2.13 23.29
C LEU A 8 11.85 -2.46 24.62
N ASP A 9 11.07 -2.96 25.59
CA ASP A 9 11.58 -3.38 26.90
C ASP A 9 11.88 -4.89 26.93
N GLN A 10 12.96 -5.23 27.62
CA GLN A 10 13.53 -6.58 27.75
C GLN A 10 12.61 -7.58 28.47
N ASN A 11 11.71 -7.12 29.36
CA ASN A 11 10.83 -7.98 30.15
C ASN A 11 9.49 -8.30 29.46
N VAL A 12 9.12 -7.55 28.42
CA VAL A 12 7.82 -7.69 27.73
C VAL A 12 7.91 -8.65 26.54
N TRP A 13 9.11 -8.80 25.94
CA TRP A 13 9.24 -9.23 24.55
C TRP A 13 10.35 -10.25 24.27
N ASP A 14 10.12 -11.52 24.63
CA ASP A 14 11.07 -12.59 24.27
C ASP A 14 10.98 -13.03 22.79
N LYS A 15 12.12 -12.90 22.09
CA LYS A 15 12.64 -13.58 20.87
C LYS A 15 12.10 -13.18 19.47
N PRO A 16 12.97 -13.18 18.41
CA PRO A 16 12.93 -12.28 17.23
C PRO A 16 11.95 -12.64 16.09
N GLY A 17 11.59 -11.63 15.28
CA GLY A 17 11.03 -11.80 13.93
C GLY A 17 10.04 -10.70 13.43
N ALA A 18 10.33 -10.15 12.24
CA ALA A 18 9.51 -9.31 11.33
C ALA A 18 9.48 -7.78 11.50
N LEU A 19 9.80 -7.05 10.42
CA LEU A 19 9.68 -5.59 10.25
C LEU A 19 8.22 -5.11 10.40
N HIS A 20 7.97 -4.08 11.21
CA HIS A 20 6.63 -3.49 11.39
C HIS A 20 6.67 -1.96 11.25
N ALA A 21 5.71 -1.42 10.51
CA ALA A 21 5.43 0.02 10.45
C ALA A 21 4.12 0.33 11.18
N GLN A 22 4.15 1.27 12.13
CA GLN A 22 2.96 1.82 12.81
C GLN A 22 2.69 3.24 12.32
N ILE A 23 1.41 3.58 12.21
CA ILE A 23 0.91 4.83 11.59
C ILE A 23 0.21 5.68 12.65
N VAL A 24 0.53 6.97 12.70
CA VAL A 24 -0.27 7.96 13.43
C VAL A 24 -0.46 9.20 12.56
N GLY A 25 -1.71 9.54 12.22
CA GLY A 25 -2.03 10.72 11.40
C GLY A 25 -1.62 12.05 12.08
N ILE A 26 -1.29 13.09 11.31
CA ILE A 26 -1.05 14.44 11.84
C ILE A 26 -2.21 15.33 11.36
N CYS A 27 -3.10 15.74 12.26
CA CYS A 27 -4.18 16.69 11.94
C CYS A 27 -3.82 18.09 12.43
N GLY A 28 -3.73 19.06 11.53
CA GLY A 28 -3.79 20.49 11.84
C GLY A 28 -5.24 20.99 11.75
N HIS A 29 -5.64 21.94 12.59
CA HIS A 29 -6.99 22.51 12.56
C HIS A 29 -6.94 24.03 12.40
N LYS A 30 -7.40 24.53 11.25
CA LYS A 30 -8.38 25.62 11.06
C LYS A 30 -8.69 25.72 9.56
N ASP A 31 -9.98 25.85 9.26
CA ASP A 31 -10.57 26.13 7.94
C ASP A 31 -10.46 25.03 6.86
N GLY A 32 -11.30 23.99 6.99
CA GLY A 32 -11.90 23.35 5.81
C GLY A 32 -11.39 22.00 5.31
N VAL A 33 -10.58 21.23 6.05
CA VAL A 33 -10.16 19.87 5.62
C VAL A 33 -10.80 18.79 6.48
N LYS A 34 -11.60 17.91 5.85
CA LYS A 34 -12.20 16.72 6.49
C LYS A 34 -11.14 15.61 6.58
N CYS A 35 -10.52 15.42 7.74
CA CYS A 35 -9.64 14.28 7.98
C CYS A 35 -10.47 13.00 8.22
N LEU A 36 -10.62 12.16 7.20
CA LEU A 36 -11.07 10.78 7.36
C LEU A 36 -9.83 9.89 7.53
N VAL A 37 -9.51 9.52 8.78
CA VAL A 37 -8.38 8.64 9.07
C VAL A 37 -8.92 7.22 9.27
N HIS A 38 -8.72 6.37 8.25
CA HIS A 38 -9.00 4.94 8.31
C HIS A 38 -7.68 4.18 8.52
N TRP A 39 -7.67 3.34 9.54
CA TRP A 39 -6.52 2.53 9.95
C TRP A 39 -6.35 1.28 9.07
N PHE A 40 -5.11 0.91 8.77
CA PHE A 40 -4.76 -0.43 8.27
C PHE A 40 -3.54 -0.95 9.03
N THR A 41 -3.72 -1.96 9.88
CA THR A 41 -2.66 -2.93 10.20
C THR A 41 -3.03 -4.26 9.59
N PHE A 42 -2.18 -4.78 8.71
CA PHE A 42 -2.42 -6.09 8.11
C PHE A 42 -1.78 -7.20 8.94
N LEU A 43 -2.64 -7.91 9.67
CA LEU A 43 -2.48 -9.33 9.92
C LEU A 43 -3.45 -10.09 9.00
N GLY A 44 -3.09 -10.26 7.73
CA GLY A 44 -3.87 -11.07 6.78
C GLY A 44 -5.29 -10.54 6.46
N PRO A 45 -6.00 -11.14 5.50
CA PRO A 45 -7.15 -10.55 4.83
C PRO A 45 -8.43 -10.68 5.66
N ARG A 46 -8.97 -9.57 6.18
CA ARG A 46 -10.43 -9.44 6.32
C ARG A 46 -10.81 -8.08 5.76
N VAL A 47 -11.44 -8.10 4.60
CA VAL A 47 -12.04 -6.93 3.97
C VAL A 47 -13.31 -6.62 4.77
N LEU A 48 -13.37 -5.44 5.36
CA LEU A 48 -14.59 -4.91 5.98
C LEU A 48 -15.49 -4.37 4.86
N ASP A 49 -16.72 -4.88 4.80
CA ASP A 49 -17.81 -4.31 4.00
C ASP A 49 -18.15 -2.90 4.51
N PHE A 50 -18.25 -1.94 3.59
CA PHE A 50 -18.85 -0.64 3.89
C PHE A 50 -20.29 -0.60 3.39
N PRO A 51 -21.25 -0.09 4.19
CA PRO A 51 -22.64 0.01 3.77
C PRO A 51 -22.83 1.11 2.72
N ARG A 52 -23.74 0.83 1.78
CA ARG A 52 -24.21 1.73 0.73
C ARG A 52 -24.67 3.08 1.30
N PHE A 53 -23.98 4.16 0.98
CA PHE A 53 -24.53 5.50 1.18
C PHE A 53 -25.34 5.92 -0.06
N LYS A 54 -26.63 6.13 0.16
CA LYS A 54 -27.55 6.77 -0.79
C LYS A 54 -27.13 8.22 -1.01
N SER A 55 -27.24 8.67 -2.25
CA SER A 55 -26.99 10.02 -2.73
C SER A 55 -27.89 11.07 -2.08
N ILE A 56 -27.33 12.25 -1.81
CA ILE A 56 -28.06 13.52 -1.66
C ILE A 56 -27.26 14.59 -2.46
N PRO A 57 -27.92 15.49 -3.22
CA PRO A 57 -27.28 16.14 -4.36
C PRO A 57 -26.81 17.59 -4.12
N HIS A 58 -25.91 17.99 -5.03
CA HIS A 58 -25.52 19.33 -5.47
C HIS A 58 -24.41 20.12 -4.75
N LEU A 59 -23.46 20.55 -5.60
CA LEU A 59 -22.42 21.58 -5.46
C LEU A 59 -21.22 21.27 -4.54
N GLY A 60 -20.22 20.54 -5.08
CA GLY A 60 -18.90 20.38 -4.45
C GLY A 60 -17.91 19.44 -5.17
N GLY A 61 -18.11 19.14 -6.45
CA GLY A 61 -17.59 17.92 -7.10
C GLY A 61 -16.10 17.83 -7.45
N LEU A 62 -15.31 18.90 -7.37
CA LEU A 62 -13.91 18.88 -7.83
C LEU A 62 -12.85 18.69 -6.74
N ALA A 63 -13.07 19.19 -5.51
CA ALA A 63 -12.09 19.08 -4.43
C ALA A 63 -12.04 17.67 -3.79
N GLY A 64 -13.21 17.04 -3.60
CA GLY A 64 -13.29 15.72 -2.95
C GLY A 64 -12.75 14.55 -3.79
N MET A 65 -12.68 14.69 -5.12
CA MET A 65 -12.16 13.63 -6.00
C MET A 65 -10.63 13.59 -6.04
N THR A 66 -9.97 14.76 -6.00
CA THR A 66 -8.50 14.85 -5.97
C THR A 66 -7.94 14.27 -4.67
N GLU A 67 -8.60 14.54 -3.54
CA GLU A 67 -8.26 13.94 -2.24
C GLU A 67 -8.40 12.42 -2.26
N CYS A 68 -9.47 11.88 -2.84
CA CYS A 68 -9.69 10.43 -2.92
C CYS A 68 -8.61 9.72 -3.77
N LEU A 69 -8.30 10.24 -4.97
CA LEU A 69 -7.26 9.71 -5.86
C LEU A 69 -5.84 9.79 -5.25
N SER A 70 -5.58 10.81 -4.44
CA SER A 70 -4.32 10.98 -3.74
C SER A 70 -4.16 10.03 -2.55
N ALA A 71 -5.22 9.79 -1.77
CA ALA A 71 -5.25 8.79 -0.71
C ALA A 71 -5.04 7.37 -1.25
N TYR A 72 -5.62 7.05 -2.43
CA TYR A 72 -5.32 5.80 -3.14
C TYR A 72 -3.84 5.68 -3.50
N ARG A 73 -3.18 6.76 -3.94
CA ARG A 73 -1.74 6.75 -4.25
C ARG A 73 -0.89 6.46 -3.02
N ASN A 74 -1.17 7.08 -1.87
CA ASN A 74 -0.39 6.82 -0.67
C ASN A 74 -0.60 5.38 -0.16
N PHE A 75 -1.85 4.88 -0.15
CA PHE A 75 -2.12 3.48 0.21
C PHE A 75 -1.35 2.50 -0.68
N MET A 76 -1.39 2.68 -2.00
CA MET A 76 -0.70 1.80 -2.93
C MET A 76 0.81 1.84 -2.75
N HIS A 77 1.37 3.04 -2.57
CA HIS A 77 2.79 3.23 -2.30
C HIS A 77 3.21 2.57 -0.99
N LEU A 78 2.47 2.80 0.10
CA LEU A 78 2.69 2.14 1.38
C LEU A 78 2.68 0.61 1.25
N MET A 79 1.69 0.08 0.54
CA MET A 79 1.55 -1.36 0.32
C MET A 79 2.70 -1.94 -0.50
N ALA A 80 3.25 -1.20 -1.46
CA ALA A 80 4.44 -1.60 -2.20
C ALA A 80 5.69 -1.56 -1.29
N VAL A 81 5.89 -0.48 -0.53
CA VAL A 81 7.04 -0.32 0.36
C VAL A 81 7.09 -1.42 1.42
N ASN A 82 5.96 -1.70 2.08
CA ASN A 82 5.84 -2.78 3.07
C ASN A 82 6.24 -4.16 2.53
N ARG A 83 6.07 -4.41 1.22
CA ARG A 83 6.41 -5.70 0.59
C ARG A 83 7.86 -5.77 0.10
N LEU A 84 8.42 -4.62 -0.31
CA LEU A 84 9.73 -4.56 -0.94
C LEU A 84 10.85 -4.31 0.07
N ALA A 85 10.57 -3.57 1.14
CA ALA A 85 11.56 -3.15 2.12
C ALA A 85 12.21 -4.34 2.83
N LYS A 86 13.53 -4.28 3.01
CA LYS A 86 14.32 -5.33 3.69
C LYS A 86 14.79 -4.95 5.10
N SER A 87 14.76 -3.67 5.43
CA SER A 87 15.16 -3.11 6.73
C SER A 87 14.42 -1.79 6.98
N SER A 88 14.46 -1.28 8.22
CA SER A 88 13.87 0.04 8.54
C SER A 88 14.42 1.19 7.68
N PRO A 89 15.76 1.32 7.47
CA PRO A 89 16.32 2.34 6.56
C PRO A 89 15.81 2.21 5.11
N ASP A 90 15.76 0.98 4.58
CA ASP A 90 15.28 0.74 3.21
C ASP A 90 13.79 1.10 3.08
N TRP A 91 12.99 0.82 4.11
CA TRP A 91 11.58 1.19 4.17
C TRP A 91 11.40 2.71 4.07
N VAL A 92 12.04 3.49 4.95
CA VAL A 92 11.84 4.95 4.98
C VAL A 92 12.38 5.64 3.75
N GLN A 93 13.47 5.12 3.16
CA GLN A 93 13.97 5.61 1.87
C GLN A 93 12.96 5.37 0.75
N ARG A 94 12.43 4.15 0.63
CA ARG A 94 11.43 3.81 -0.41
C ARG A 94 10.12 4.57 -0.22
N PHE A 95 9.68 4.76 1.03
CA PHE A 95 8.49 5.52 1.35
C PHE A 95 8.65 7.01 1.02
N SER A 96 9.83 7.58 1.28
CA SER A 96 10.07 9.00 1.07
C SER A 96 10.36 9.38 -0.39
N ARG A 97 10.72 8.41 -1.26
CA ARG A 97 10.98 8.65 -2.69
C ARG A 97 9.79 9.25 -3.45
N THR A 98 8.58 8.88 -3.05
CA THR A 98 7.35 9.38 -3.67
C THR A 98 6.49 10.02 -2.60
N ASN A 99 6.83 11.27 -2.25
CA ASN A 99 5.97 12.05 -1.37
C ASN A 99 4.67 12.38 -2.13
N THR A 100 3.58 11.67 -1.79
CA THR A 100 2.27 11.90 -2.40
C THR A 100 1.58 13.15 -1.87
N GLY A 101 2.14 13.76 -0.81
CA GLY A 101 1.62 14.93 -0.10
C GLY A 101 0.29 14.72 0.59
N THR A 102 -0.17 13.48 0.71
CA THR A 102 -1.50 13.17 1.24
C THR A 102 -1.41 12.14 2.33
N PHE A 103 -2.36 12.18 3.27
CA PHE A 103 -2.29 11.39 4.49
C PHE A 103 -1.01 11.68 5.30
N ALA A 104 -0.80 12.97 5.59
CA ALA A 104 0.32 13.44 6.38
C ALA A 104 0.32 12.77 7.76
N ALA A 105 1.42 12.09 8.07
CA ALA A 105 1.51 11.19 9.21
C ALA A 105 2.95 11.04 9.69
N GLN A 106 3.07 10.62 10.95
CA GLN A 106 4.30 10.05 11.49
C GLN A 106 4.23 8.53 11.33
N TRP A 107 5.24 7.96 10.68
CA TRP A 107 5.40 6.53 10.49
C TRP A 107 6.59 6.07 11.31
N MET A 108 6.35 5.06 12.15
CA MET A 108 7.37 4.45 12.99
C MET A 108 7.68 3.07 12.44
N VAL A 109 8.94 2.81 12.08
CA VAL A 109 9.37 1.56 11.45
C VAL A 109 10.38 0.87 12.34
N ALA A 110 10.01 -0.29 12.88
CA ALA A 110 10.84 -1.10 13.76
C ALA A 110 11.22 -2.42 13.08
N ASP A 111 12.52 -2.70 12.97
CA ASP A 111 13.05 -3.95 12.45
C ASP A 111 13.33 -4.94 13.58
N TYR A 112 12.32 -5.74 13.92
CA TYR A 112 12.44 -6.74 14.96
C TYR A 112 13.42 -7.88 14.63
N ASN A 113 13.94 -8.00 13.41
CA ASN A 113 14.99 -8.97 13.11
C ASN A 113 16.34 -8.57 13.75
N GLN A 114 16.51 -7.28 14.05
CA GLN A 114 17.70 -6.75 14.72
C GLN A 114 17.56 -6.75 16.25
N PHE A 115 16.38 -7.08 16.78
CA PHE A 115 16.14 -7.10 18.21
C PHE A 115 16.65 -8.38 18.86
N GLU A 116 17.53 -8.24 19.85
CA GLU A 116 17.99 -9.35 20.68
C GLU A 116 17.73 -9.05 22.16
N SER A 117 17.00 -9.95 22.83
CA SER A 117 16.67 -9.79 24.25
C SER A 117 17.95 -9.73 25.10
N GLY A 118 17.99 -8.79 26.05
CA GLY A 118 19.14 -8.55 26.92
C GLY A 118 20.30 -7.78 26.29
N LYS A 119 20.24 -7.42 25.00
CA LYS A 119 21.26 -6.57 24.35
C LYS A 119 20.74 -5.14 24.13
N PRO A 120 21.65 -4.14 24.08
CA PRO A 120 21.29 -2.79 23.64
C PRO A 120 20.71 -2.81 22.22
N LEU A 121 19.72 -1.96 21.94
CA LEU A 121 19.12 -1.83 20.61
C LEU A 121 20.19 -1.36 19.60
N PRO A 122 20.37 -1.99 18.44
CA PRO A 122 21.33 -1.53 17.45
C PRO A 122 20.84 -0.27 16.72
N ASP A 123 21.79 0.52 16.20
CA ASP A 123 21.48 1.57 15.21
C ASP A 123 20.88 0.92 13.96
N GLY A 124 19.98 1.64 13.29
CA GLY A 124 19.27 1.16 12.12
C GLY A 124 18.02 0.34 12.44
N MET A 125 17.76 0.02 13.71
CA MET A 125 16.60 -0.76 14.12
C MET A 125 15.29 0.02 14.04
N PHE A 126 15.26 1.26 14.54
CA PHE A 126 14.04 2.05 14.67
C PHE A 126 14.15 3.37 13.93
N TRP A 127 13.34 3.55 12.89
CA TRP A 127 13.29 4.77 12.12
C TRP A 127 11.93 5.44 12.23
N VAL A 128 11.93 6.76 12.23
CA VAL A 128 10.72 7.57 12.16
C VAL A 128 10.77 8.40 10.89
N VAL A 129 9.67 8.42 10.14
CA VAL A 129 9.47 9.37 9.02
C VAL A 129 8.20 10.17 9.23
N GLU A 130 8.32 11.49 9.14
CA GLU A 130 7.20 12.40 9.10
C GLU A 130 7.04 12.92 7.68
N MET A 131 5.83 12.77 7.14
CA MET A 131 5.50 13.23 5.80
C MET A 131 4.43 14.30 5.86
N ILE A 132 4.70 15.42 5.21
CA ILE A 132 3.75 16.49 4.89
C ILE A 132 3.86 16.79 3.37
N PRO A 133 2.94 17.58 2.77
CA PRO A 133 3.06 17.96 1.36
C PRO A 133 4.45 18.49 1.00
N GLY A 134 5.14 17.80 0.09
CA GLY A 134 6.45 18.21 -0.43
C GLY A 134 7.65 17.97 0.49
N VAL A 135 7.45 17.50 1.73
CA VAL A 135 8.54 17.22 2.67
C VAL A 135 8.36 15.87 3.35
N SER A 136 9.42 15.06 3.32
CA SER A 136 9.54 13.83 4.10
C SER A 136 10.82 13.93 4.92
N GLU A 137 10.68 14.00 6.23
CA GLU A 137 11.79 14.05 7.17
C GLU A 137 11.90 12.70 7.86
N MET A 138 13.05 12.05 7.75
CA MET A 138 13.27 10.70 8.27
C MET A 138 14.57 10.64 9.08
N GLN A 139 14.53 9.97 10.22
CA GLN A 139 15.69 9.83 11.10
C GLN A 139 15.70 8.47 11.80
N ASP A 140 16.91 7.97 12.04
CA ASP A 140 17.14 6.85 12.93
C ASP A 140 16.94 7.30 14.39
N MET A 141 15.95 6.72 15.04
CA MET A 141 15.56 7.00 16.42
C MET A 141 15.91 5.85 17.38
N SER A 142 16.76 4.90 16.97
CA SER A 142 17.27 3.83 17.84
C SER A 142 17.96 4.39 19.10
N ALA A 143 18.76 5.44 18.97
CA ALA A 143 19.42 6.09 20.10
C ALA A 143 18.41 6.66 21.11
N HIS A 144 17.35 7.28 20.61
CA HIS A 144 16.28 7.81 21.44
C HIS A 144 15.59 6.70 22.23
N LEU A 145 15.28 5.56 21.59
CA LEU A 145 14.70 4.41 22.29
C LEU A 145 15.62 3.82 23.35
N ARG A 146 16.95 3.79 23.13
CA ARG A 146 17.90 3.35 24.16
C ARG A 146 17.91 4.27 25.37
N GLU A 147 17.87 5.58 25.15
CA GLU A 147 17.95 6.59 26.19
C GLU A 147 16.63 6.72 26.97
N HIS A 148 15.50 6.78 26.26
CA HIS A 148 14.19 7.10 26.83
C HIS A 148 13.32 5.86 27.10
N ARG A 149 13.73 4.68 26.63
CA ARG A 149 13.01 3.38 26.71
C ARG A 149 11.69 3.28 25.94
N TYR A 150 11.15 4.39 25.42
CA TYR A 150 9.91 4.40 24.64
C TYR A 150 9.92 5.48 23.56
N TRP A 151 9.04 5.30 22.57
CA TRP A 151 8.65 6.33 21.61
C TRP A 151 7.14 6.45 21.62
N ALA A 152 6.62 7.65 21.88
CA ALA A 152 5.19 7.92 21.87
C ALA A 152 4.79 8.80 20.68
N SER A 153 3.62 8.54 20.13
CA SER A 153 3.08 9.24 18.97
C SER A 153 1.60 9.59 19.19
N PHE A 154 1.24 10.85 18.94
CA PHE A 154 -0.05 11.43 19.38
C PHE A 154 -0.48 12.63 18.52
N ASN A 155 -0.38 12.50 17.19
CA ASN A 155 -0.76 13.54 16.22
C ASN A 155 -0.02 14.89 16.40
N ARG A 156 1.24 14.85 16.85
CA ARG A 156 2.14 16.01 16.91
C ARG A 156 3.43 15.65 16.19
N PRO A 157 3.88 16.44 15.21
CA PRO A 157 5.18 16.21 14.60
C PRO A 157 6.29 16.42 15.63
N PHE A 158 7.28 15.54 15.59
CA PHE A 158 8.47 15.53 16.41
C PHE A 158 9.55 16.40 15.78
N PHE A 159 9.80 16.25 14.48
CA PHE A 159 10.95 16.89 13.85
C PHE A 159 10.74 18.40 13.67
N GLY A 160 11.76 19.19 14.00
CA GLY A 160 11.68 20.66 14.03
C GLY A 160 11.23 21.26 12.70
N LYS A 161 11.83 20.83 11.59
CA LYS A 161 11.47 21.31 10.24
C LYS A 161 10.03 20.94 9.89
N THR A 162 9.62 19.70 10.15
CA THR A 162 8.23 19.29 9.95
C THR A 162 7.26 20.13 10.80
N ARG A 163 7.57 20.39 12.07
CA ARG A 163 6.75 21.25 12.96
C ARG A 163 6.62 22.68 12.46
N GLU A 164 7.70 23.26 11.94
CA GLU A 164 7.69 24.61 11.37
C GLU A 164 6.81 24.69 10.13
N LEU A 165 7.04 23.80 9.17
CA LEU A 165 6.34 23.81 7.87
C LEU A 165 4.87 23.45 7.98
N SER A 166 4.49 22.62 8.94
CA SER A 166 3.09 22.26 9.21
C SER A 166 2.36 23.27 10.12
N GLY A 167 3.03 24.34 10.54
CA GLY A 167 2.45 25.40 11.38
C GLY A 167 2.34 25.08 12.87
N PHE A 168 2.77 23.90 13.32
CA PHE A 168 2.73 23.52 14.75
C PHE A 168 3.61 24.40 15.62
N SER A 169 4.78 24.83 15.13
CA SER A 169 5.65 25.76 15.88
C SER A 169 4.99 27.12 16.12
N MET A 170 4.18 27.60 15.16
CA MET A 170 3.42 28.84 15.36
C MET A 170 2.25 28.63 16.30
N ALA A 171 1.48 27.54 16.11
CA ALA A 171 0.34 27.23 16.95
C ALA A 171 0.75 27.00 18.43
N GLU A 172 1.92 26.44 18.69
CA GLU A 172 2.46 26.32 20.05
C GLU A 172 2.76 27.70 20.66
N ARG A 173 3.32 28.64 19.89
CA ARG A 173 3.55 30.01 20.36
C ARG A 173 2.26 30.77 20.67
N THR A 174 1.20 30.57 19.88
CA THR A 174 -0.05 31.34 20.01
C THR A 174 -1.12 30.66 20.87
N HIS A 175 -1.10 29.34 21.00
CA HIS A 175 -2.12 28.54 21.69
C HIS A 175 -1.55 27.58 22.74
N GLY A 176 -0.24 27.66 23.01
CA GLY A 176 0.42 26.99 24.13
C GLY A 176 0.64 25.49 23.95
N SER A 177 0.78 24.81 25.09
CA SER A 177 1.28 23.44 25.18
C SER A 177 0.43 22.38 24.47
N LEU A 178 -0.83 22.69 24.13
CA LEU A 178 -1.69 21.80 23.36
C LEU A 178 -1.08 21.43 21.98
N TYR A 179 -0.31 22.35 21.38
CA TYR A 179 0.38 22.13 20.09
C TYR A 179 1.84 21.70 20.26
N SER A 180 2.33 21.68 21.50
CA SER A 180 3.66 21.18 21.84
C SER A 180 3.78 19.69 21.56
N TYR A 181 4.96 19.23 21.11
CA TYR A 181 5.23 17.80 21.07
C TYR A 181 5.29 17.22 22.49
N GLN A 182 5.99 17.86 23.41
CA GLN A 182 6.19 17.33 24.77
C GLN A 182 5.11 17.76 25.76
N GLY A 183 4.55 18.97 25.59
CA GLY A 183 3.63 19.57 26.56
C GLY A 183 2.14 19.26 26.37
N ASN A 184 1.75 18.50 25.35
CA ASN A 184 0.34 18.20 25.11
C ASN A 184 -0.18 17.10 26.09
N PRO A 185 -1.50 17.00 26.32
CA PRO A 185 -2.06 16.08 27.31
C PRO A 185 -1.64 14.61 27.13
N ARG A 186 -1.52 14.14 25.89
CA ARG A 186 -1.16 12.75 25.60
C ARG A 186 0.32 12.50 25.81
N ALA A 187 1.17 13.46 25.44
CA ALA A 187 2.59 13.41 25.78
C ALA A 187 2.81 13.35 27.30
N TYR A 188 2.09 14.18 28.06
CA TYR A 188 2.10 14.15 29.52
C TYR A 188 1.60 12.81 30.09
N ALA A 189 0.49 12.28 29.56
CA ALA A 189 -0.02 10.98 29.98
C ALA A 189 1.00 9.86 29.74
N PHE A 190 1.62 9.82 28.54
CA PHE A 190 2.66 8.85 28.22
C PHE A 190 3.90 9.01 29.08
N SER A 191 4.38 10.23 29.37
CA SER A 191 5.56 10.41 30.22
C SER A 191 5.38 9.87 31.64
N MET A 192 4.13 9.86 32.14
CA MET A 192 3.81 9.33 33.46
C MET A 192 3.76 7.80 33.49
N VAL A 193 3.24 7.15 32.43
CA VAL A 193 2.92 5.72 32.46
C VAL A 193 3.87 4.84 31.64
N ALA A 194 4.42 5.35 30.53
CA ALA A 194 5.22 4.56 29.60
C ALA A 194 6.49 3.96 30.23
N PRO A 195 7.25 4.68 31.10
CA PRO A 195 8.44 4.10 31.72
C PRO A 195 8.16 2.87 32.60
N ALA A 196 6.94 2.76 33.14
CA ALA A 196 6.54 1.72 34.09
C ALA A 196 5.96 0.46 33.43
N ILE A 197 5.74 0.46 32.10
CA ILE A 197 5.19 -0.69 31.38
C ILE A 197 6.26 -1.77 31.22
N ASN A 198 6.04 -2.90 31.89
CA ASN A 198 6.90 -4.08 31.90
C ASN A 198 6.16 -5.35 31.47
N ALA A 199 4.84 -5.29 31.24
CA ALA A 199 4.06 -6.41 30.75
C ALA A 199 3.02 -6.04 29.69
N LEU A 200 2.61 -7.04 28.91
CA LEU A 200 1.56 -6.91 27.90
C LEU A 200 0.20 -6.44 28.43
N PRO A 201 -0.30 -6.93 29.58
CA PRO A 201 -1.52 -6.40 30.18
C PRO A 201 -1.42 -4.91 30.48
N GLU A 202 -0.32 -4.45 31.06
CA GLU A 202 -0.08 -3.04 31.37
C GLU A 202 -0.07 -2.17 30.09
N MET A 203 0.55 -2.66 29.02
CA MET A 203 0.49 -2.00 27.71
C MET A 203 -0.96 -1.91 27.18
N ARG A 204 -1.78 -2.95 27.37
CA ARG A 204 -3.20 -2.93 26.98
C ARG A 204 -3.98 -1.92 27.79
N ASP A 205 -3.77 -1.89 29.09
CA ASP A 205 -4.45 -0.96 29.98
C ASP A 205 -4.11 0.47 29.57
N VAL A 206 -2.82 0.79 29.39
CA VAL A 206 -2.38 2.13 28.94
C VAL A 206 -2.93 2.50 27.58
N MET A 207 -2.89 1.61 26.58
CA MET A 207 -3.34 1.96 25.22
C MET A 207 -4.86 2.06 25.08
N THR A 208 -5.62 1.56 26.06
CA THR A 208 -7.09 1.68 26.11
C THR A 208 -7.58 2.70 27.11
N GLN A 209 -6.67 3.36 27.85
CA GLN A 209 -7.05 4.21 28.97
C GLN A 209 -7.72 5.52 28.54
N ASN A 210 -8.78 5.86 29.25
CA ASN A 210 -9.37 7.19 29.31
C ASN A 210 -9.67 7.51 30.76
N ALA A 211 -8.89 8.41 31.37
CA ALA A 211 -9.01 8.74 32.79
C ALA A 211 -9.96 9.92 33.05
N TYR A 212 -10.67 10.45 32.05
CA TYR A 212 -11.63 11.54 32.24
C TYR A 212 -12.76 11.13 33.22
N PRO A 213 -13.17 11.99 34.19
CA PRO A 213 -12.80 13.39 34.37
C PRO A 213 -11.66 13.63 35.38
N TYR A 214 -10.71 12.71 35.51
CA TYR A 214 -9.54 12.83 36.39
C TYR A 214 -8.20 12.71 35.64
N GLY A 215 -8.24 12.90 34.32
CA GLY A 215 -7.11 12.63 33.43
C GLY A 215 -6.13 13.80 33.28
N SER A 216 -5.22 13.66 32.32
CA SER A 216 -4.19 14.67 32.03
C SER A 216 -4.80 16.04 31.67
N PRO A 217 -4.28 17.17 32.21
CA PRO A 217 -4.77 18.51 31.88
C PRO A 217 -4.35 18.96 30.47
N PRO A 218 -5.16 19.79 29.76
CA PRO A 218 -6.58 20.04 29.99
C PRO A 218 -7.42 18.76 29.96
N ASN A 219 -8.18 18.56 31.03
CA ASN A 219 -8.93 17.36 31.31
C ASN A 219 -10.22 17.33 30.48
N ASP A 220 -10.07 16.82 29.25
CA ASP A 220 -11.12 16.61 28.26
C ASP A 220 -11.08 15.12 27.84
N PRO A 221 -12.25 14.48 27.61
CA PRO A 221 -12.26 13.06 27.25
C PRO A 221 -11.61 12.80 25.88
N GLY A 222 -11.49 13.80 25.01
CA GLY A 222 -10.75 13.77 23.76
C GLY A 222 -9.23 13.82 23.90
N HIS A 223 -8.73 14.34 25.01
CA HIS A 223 -7.29 14.55 25.24
C HIS A 223 -6.57 13.38 25.92
N GLN A 224 -7.30 12.32 26.28
CA GLN A 224 -6.70 11.11 26.85
C GLN A 224 -6.11 10.19 25.76
N ILE A 225 -5.34 9.17 26.16
CA ILE A 225 -4.69 8.23 25.21
C ILE A 225 -5.72 7.56 24.29
N SER A 226 -6.79 7.00 24.88
CA SER A 226 -7.95 6.49 24.14
C SER A 226 -9.10 7.48 24.23
N ALA A 227 -9.15 8.42 23.28
CA ALA A 227 -10.12 9.52 23.28
C ALA A 227 -11.60 9.05 23.32
N ARG A 228 -12.49 9.82 23.93
CA ARG A 228 -13.94 9.54 24.03
C ARG A 228 -14.78 10.81 23.83
N MET A 229 -14.84 11.33 22.60
CA MET A 229 -15.56 12.59 22.32
C MET A 229 -17.08 12.47 22.51
N ASP A 230 -17.61 11.25 22.59
CA ASP A 230 -19.01 11.00 22.94
C ASP A 230 -19.33 11.39 24.39
N LEU A 231 -18.31 11.42 25.25
CA LEU A 231 -18.40 11.88 26.65
C LEU A 231 -18.16 13.38 26.81
N SER A 232 -17.91 14.12 25.71
CA SER A 232 -17.66 15.57 25.79
C SER A 232 -18.87 16.30 26.37
N PRO A 233 -18.68 17.20 27.35
CA PRO A 233 -19.76 17.99 27.90
C PRO A 233 -20.25 19.10 26.94
N ILE A 234 -19.44 19.45 25.94
CA ILE A 234 -19.72 20.55 24.99
C ILE A 234 -20.20 20.00 23.65
N LEU A 235 -19.45 19.08 23.03
CA LEU A 235 -19.74 18.58 21.70
C LEU A 235 -19.61 17.07 21.64
N LYS A 236 -20.73 16.38 21.82
CA LYS A 236 -20.80 14.92 21.77
C LYS A 236 -20.64 14.42 20.33
N LEU A 237 -19.46 13.91 20.00
CA LEU A 237 -19.16 13.35 18.69
C LEU A 237 -18.95 11.84 18.78
N PRO A 238 -19.47 11.04 17.84
CA PRO A 238 -19.13 9.62 17.75
C PRO A 238 -17.70 9.43 17.20
N ASN A 239 -16.70 9.88 17.96
CA ASN A 239 -15.28 9.88 17.60
C ASN A 239 -14.44 9.59 18.85
N GLY A 240 -13.37 8.80 18.71
CA GLY A 240 -12.54 8.40 19.84
C GLY A 240 -11.50 7.37 19.46
N GLY A 241 -10.85 6.81 20.48
CA GLY A 241 -10.15 5.54 20.37
C GLY A 241 -11.18 4.41 20.25
N ILE A 242 -11.05 3.59 19.21
CA ILE A 242 -11.99 2.50 18.91
C ILE A 242 -11.37 1.12 19.05
N ASP A 243 -10.05 1.04 19.19
CA ASP A 243 -9.29 -0.19 19.32
C ASP A 243 -7.87 0.07 19.86
N ALA A 244 -7.19 -1.01 20.24
CA ALA A 244 -5.75 -1.02 20.56
C ALA A 244 -5.13 -2.31 20.02
N LYS A 245 -3.99 -2.20 19.33
CA LYS A 245 -3.33 -3.35 18.71
C LYS A 245 -1.90 -3.40 19.18
N ILE A 246 -1.61 -4.42 19.97
CA ILE A 246 -0.34 -4.58 20.67
C ILE A 246 0.28 -5.87 20.15
N PRO A 247 1.14 -5.78 19.12
CA PRO A 247 1.77 -6.96 18.54
C PRO A 247 2.76 -7.56 19.55
N ARG A 248 2.81 -8.90 19.64
CA ARG A 248 3.84 -9.62 20.41
C ARG A 248 4.83 -10.27 19.47
N LEU A 249 6.12 -10.06 19.72
CA LEU A 249 7.24 -10.72 19.03
C LEU A 249 7.00 -12.23 18.87
N ARG A 250 6.63 -12.96 19.93
CA ARG A 250 6.25 -14.39 19.84
C ARG A 250 5.08 -14.68 18.91
N THR A 251 4.03 -13.86 18.87
CA THR A 251 2.88 -14.06 17.94
C THR A 251 3.23 -13.73 16.49
N MET A 252 4.22 -12.87 16.26
CA MET A 252 4.74 -12.55 14.93
C MET A 252 5.67 -13.66 14.43
N ALA A 253 6.58 -14.13 15.29
CA ALA A 253 7.48 -15.24 15.01
C ALA A 253 6.74 -16.57 14.79
N LEU A 254 5.73 -16.90 15.62
CA LEU A 254 4.89 -18.09 15.42
C LEU A 254 4.06 -17.99 14.13
N ARG A 255 3.60 -16.81 13.72
CA ARG A 255 2.90 -16.65 12.42
C ARG A 255 3.86 -16.78 11.24
N ALA A 256 5.06 -16.23 11.33
CA ALA A 256 6.10 -16.40 10.30
C ALA A 256 6.57 -17.87 10.22
N ALA A 257 6.76 -18.53 11.37
CA ALA A 257 7.16 -19.93 11.47
C ALA A 257 6.02 -20.88 11.04
N LEU A 258 4.75 -20.59 11.32
CA LEU A 258 3.60 -21.36 10.83
C LEU A 258 3.41 -21.17 9.31
N VAL A 259 3.72 -19.98 8.78
CA VAL A 259 3.82 -19.76 7.33
C VAL A 259 4.99 -20.54 6.73
N ALA A 260 6.11 -20.66 7.45
CA ALA A 260 7.28 -21.41 7.01
C ALA A 260 7.14 -22.95 7.15
N LEU A 261 6.43 -23.47 8.17
CA LEU A 261 6.21 -24.90 8.40
C LEU A 261 5.16 -25.55 7.47
N VAL A 262 4.45 -24.75 6.67
CA VAL A 262 3.63 -25.24 5.55
C VAL A 262 4.49 -25.44 4.27
N SER A 263 5.81 -25.22 4.33
CA SER A 263 6.72 -25.34 3.18
C SER A 263 7.26 -26.76 3.02
N ALA A 264 6.36 -27.71 2.79
CA ALA A 264 6.65 -28.94 2.04
C ALA A 264 5.65 -29.13 0.89
N VAL A 265 5.03 -28.03 0.45
CA VAL A 265 4.29 -27.93 -0.81
C VAL A 265 5.27 -27.37 -1.83
N ALA A 266 5.26 -27.88 -3.06
CA ALA A 266 6.05 -27.34 -4.18
C ALA A 266 6.12 -25.80 -4.10
N ALA A 267 7.33 -25.24 -4.18
CA ALA A 267 7.56 -23.82 -3.98
C ALA A 267 6.57 -23.01 -4.84
N ALA A 268 5.69 -22.24 -4.19
CA ALA A 268 4.69 -21.44 -4.90
C ALA A 268 5.39 -20.50 -5.89
N GLU A 269 5.13 -20.68 -7.16
CA GLU A 269 5.79 -19.91 -8.22
C GLU A 269 5.03 -18.61 -8.49
N LYS A 270 5.74 -17.68 -9.15
CA LYS A 270 5.15 -16.44 -9.64
C LYS A 270 5.09 -16.49 -11.16
N TYR A 271 3.97 -16.03 -11.70
CA TYR A 271 3.72 -15.94 -13.13
C TYR A 271 3.23 -14.54 -13.49
N ALA A 272 3.51 -14.11 -14.71
CA ALA A 272 2.99 -12.88 -15.27
C ALA A 272 2.44 -13.07 -16.68
N VAL A 273 1.29 -12.46 -17.00
CA VAL A 273 0.76 -12.35 -18.36
C VAL A 273 0.56 -10.88 -18.67
N ILE A 274 1.26 -10.37 -19.68
CA ILE A 274 1.31 -8.95 -20.03
C ILE A 274 0.83 -8.80 -21.47
N ALA A 275 -0.13 -7.90 -21.71
CA ALA A 275 -0.67 -7.64 -23.04
C ALA A 275 -0.78 -6.14 -23.34
N ALA A 276 -0.22 -5.72 -24.48
CA ALA A 276 -0.52 -4.43 -25.11
C ALA A 276 -1.62 -4.63 -26.16
N GLY A 277 -2.75 -3.93 -26.01
CA GLY A 277 -3.94 -4.13 -26.86
C GLY A 277 -3.97 -3.28 -28.15
N SER A 278 -2.89 -2.60 -28.52
CA SER A 278 -2.86 -1.79 -29.75
C SER A 278 -1.54 -1.84 -30.51
N SER A 279 -1.64 -1.31 -31.72
CA SER A 279 -0.58 -1.20 -32.72
C SER A 279 -0.39 0.27 -33.15
N GLY A 280 0.66 0.50 -33.92
CA GLY A 280 0.99 1.80 -34.52
C GLY A 280 1.75 2.72 -33.57
N PHE A 281 2.62 3.56 -34.15
CA PHE A 281 3.49 4.46 -33.40
C PHE A 281 2.72 5.49 -32.55
N MET A 282 1.52 5.91 -32.99
CA MET A 282 0.64 6.77 -32.19
C MET A 282 0.21 6.15 -30.85
N ASN A 283 0.29 4.83 -30.72
CA ASN A 283 0.03 4.07 -29.50
C ASN A 283 1.31 3.60 -28.79
N TYR A 284 2.46 4.20 -29.10
CA TYR A 284 3.79 3.90 -28.53
C TYR A 284 3.76 3.55 -27.04
N ARG A 285 3.05 4.38 -26.27
CA ARG A 285 2.94 4.28 -24.81
C ARG A 285 2.49 2.89 -24.33
N HIS A 286 1.57 2.22 -25.01
CA HIS A 286 1.05 0.94 -24.56
C HIS A 286 2.08 -0.19 -24.64
N GLN A 287 2.90 -0.22 -25.69
CA GLN A 287 3.99 -1.20 -25.82
C GLN A 287 5.17 -0.84 -24.90
N ALA A 288 5.45 0.45 -24.72
CA ALA A 288 6.44 0.91 -23.73
C ALA A 288 6.02 0.53 -22.29
N ASP A 289 4.74 0.69 -21.93
CA ASP A 289 4.17 0.26 -20.64
C ASP A 289 4.28 -1.27 -20.47
N ALA A 290 3.99 -2.05 -21.53
CA ALA A 290 4.08 -3.50 -21.49
C ALA A 290 5.51 -3.99 -21.25
N CYS A 291 6.49 -3.44 -21.97
CA CYS A 291 7.89 -3.76 -21.75
C CYS A 291 8.39 -3.25 -20.40
N HIS A 292 7.95 -2.08 -19.93
CA HIS A 292 8.29 -1.64 -18.57
C HIS A 292 7.74 -2.60 -17.50
N ALA A 293 6.51 -3.08 -17.65
CA ALA A 293 5.95 -4.11 -16.77
C ALA A 293 6.75 -5.42 -16.83
N TYR A 294 7.22 -5.84 -18.01
CA TYR A 294 8.10 -6.99 -18.18
C TYR A 294 9.39 -6.85 -17.37
N GLN A 295 10.07 -5.70 -17.48
CA GLN A 295 11.29 -5.40 -16.72
C GLN A 295 11.03 -5.42 -15.21
N LEU A 296 9.89 -4.87 -14.76
CA LEU A 296 9.51 -4.88 -13.34
C LEU A 296 9.25 -6.31 -12.83
N MET A 297 8.64 -7.17 -13.63
CA MET A 297 8.42 -8.57 -13.26
C MET A 297 9.74 -9.32 -13.08
N LEU A 298 10.70 -9.14 -14.00
CA LEU A 298 12.05 -9.69 -13.84
C LEU A 298 12.72 -9.18 -12.56
N GLN A 299 12.70 -7.86 -12.32
CA GLN A 299 13.28 -7.25 -11.12
C GLN A 299 12.62 -7.74 -9.82
N SER A 300 11.34 -8.12 -9.87
CA SER A 300 10.61 -8.66 -8.73
C SER A 300 10.84 -10.17 -8.47
N GLY A 301 11.69 -10.80 -9.31
CA GLY A 301 12.07 -12.21 -9.21
C GLY A 301 11.10 -13.17 -9.87
N VAL A 302 10.29 -12.73 -10.83
CA VAL A 302 9.52 -13.64 -11.69
C VAL A 302 10.48 -14.20 -12.76
N PRO A 303 10.64 -15.53 -12.89
CA PRO A 303 11.46 -16.11 -13.95
C PRO A 303 10.99 -15.68 -15.34
N ALA A 304 11.90 -15.40 -16.26
CA ALA A 304 11.55 -15.01 -17.63
C ALA A 304 10.64 -16.05 -18.33
N ASP A 305 10.82 -17.32 -18.02
CA ASP A 305 10.00 -18.41 -18.55
C ASP A 305 8.57 -18.42 -17.99
N ASN A 306 8.31 -17.72 -16.90
CA ASN A 306 7.00 -17.56 -16.29
C ASN A 306 6.33 -16.21 -16.64
N ILE A 307 6.98 -15.36 -17.44
CA ILE A 307 6.40 -14.11 -17.96
C ILE A 307 5.98 -14.35 -19.41
N ILE A 308 4.72 -14.07 -19.74
CA ILE A 308 4.18 -14.16 -21.10
C ILE A 308 3.88 -12.76 -21.58
N LEU A 309 4.53 -12.30 -22.64
CA LEU A 309 4.33 -10.97 -23.21
C LEU A 309 3.69 -11.05 -24.61
N MET A 310 2.61 -10.31 -24.77
CA MET A 310 1.86 -10.17 -26.02
C MET A 310 1.81 -8.69 -26.44
N MET A 311 2.28 -8.36 -27.62
CA MET A 311 2.15 -7.00 -28.18
C MET A 311 2.36 -7.01 -29.68
N GLN A 312 1.84 -6.04 -30.43
CA GLN A 312 2.04 -6.01 -31.89
C GLN A 312 3.54 -5.98 -32.26
N ASP A 313 4.38 -5.37 -31.43
CA ASP A 313 5.84 -5.24 -31.60
C ASP A 313 6.25 -4.44 -32.85
N ASP A 314 5.45 -3.43 -33.19
CA ASP A 314 5.60 -2.57 -34.36
C ASP A 314 6.10 -1.16 -34.02
N VAL A 315 6.37 -0.86 -32.74
CA VAL A 315 6.74 0.49 -32.28
C VAL A 315 8.26 0.68 -32.22
N ALA A 316 9.01 -0.27 -31.65
CA ALA A 316 10.45 -0.10 -31.39
C ALA A 316 11.23 0.15 -32.69
N ASN A 317 10.87 -0.53 -33.77
CA ASN A 317 11.49 -0.40 -35.09
C ASN A 317 10.64 0.39 -36.09
N SER A 318 9.62 1.13 -35.64
CA SER A 318 8.85 2.01 -36.52
C SER A 318 9.77 3.05 -37.17
N SER A 319 9.51 3.38 -38.44
CA SER A 319 10.17 4.50 -39.13
C SER A 319 9.91 5.86 -38.48
N GLU A 320 8.84 5.97 -37.68
CA GLU A 320 8.51 7.17 -36.90
C GLU A 320 9.29 7.24 -35.58
N ASN A 321 9.95 6.15 -35.15
CA ASN A 321 10.71 6.12 -33.93
C ASN A 321 12.07 6.81 -34.11
N PRO A 322 12.33 7.95 -33.45
CA PRO A 322 13.63 8.62 -33.53
C PRO A 322 14.77 7.83 -32.88
N PHE A 323 14.44 6.79 -32.09
CA PHE A 323 15.40 5.89 -31.45
C PHE A 323 15.13 4.42 -31.86
N PRO A 324 15.53 4.01 -33.08
CA PRO A 324 15.26 2.67 -33.59
C PRO A 324 15.74 1.56 -32.65
N GLY A 325 14.87 0.58 -32.40
CA GLY A 325 15.14 -0.55 -31.51
C GLY A 325 15.04 -0.23 -30.02
N GLN A 326 14.55 0.94 -29.62
CA GLN A 326 14.45 1.35 -28.22
C GLN A 326 13.04 1.84 -27.86
N LEU A 327 12.62 1.55 -26.62
CA LEU A 327 11.40 2.11 -26.03
C LEU A 327 11.68 2.80 -24.71
N PHE A 328 11.00 3.91 -24.43
CA PHE A 328 11.14 4.68 -23.19
C PHE A 328 9.78 4.90 -22.53
N ASN A 329 9.70 4.72 -21.21
CA ASN A 329 8.45 4.89 -20.45
C ASN A 329 8.53 5.98 -19.36
N LYS A 330 9.57 6.82 -19.39
CA LYS A 330 9.67 8.00 -18.51
C LYS A 330 10.54 9.08 -19.16
N PRO A 331 10.29 10.37 -18.85
CA PRO A 331 11.15 11.46 -19.30
C PRO A 331 12.51 11.44 -18.59
N GLY A 332 13.50 12.10 -19.18
CA GLY A 332 14.82 12.34 -18.59
C GLY A 332 15.91 12.49 -19.64
N GLU A 333 17.11 12.90 -19.23
CA GLU A 333 18.29 12.99 -20.10
C GLU A 333 18.84 11.61 -20.47
N ASN A 334 18.70 10.62 -19.58
CA ASN A 334 19.13 9.24 -19.79
C ASN A 334 18.05 8.24 -19.31
N PRO A 335 16.88 8.20 -19.96
CA PRO A 335 15.84 7.26 -19.59
C PRO A 335 16.28 5.82 -19.93
N PRO A 336 15.95 4.83 -19.08
CA PRO A 336 16.25 3.44 -19.37
C PRO A 336 15.41 2.98 -20.57
N ASP A 337 16.09 2.33 -21.51
CA ASP A 337 15.44 1.59 -22.60
C ASP A 337 14.73 0.36 -22.02
N VAL A 338 13.40 0.39 -22.01
CA VAL A 338 12.57 -0.69 -21.47
C VAL A 338 12.42 -1.85 -22.44
N TYR A 339 12.70 -1.65 -23.74
CA TYR A 339 12.62 -2.69 -24.76
C TYR A 339 13.79 -3.67 -24.69
N LYS A 340 14.97 -3.18 -24.27
CA LYS A 340 16.17 -4.02 -24.14
C LYS A 340 15.93 -5.24 -23.24
N GLY A 341 16.00 -6.43 -23.83
CA GLY A 341 15.80 -7.71 -23.13
C GLY A 341 14.34 -8.09 -22.90
N CYS A 342 13.39 -7.30 -23.42
CA CYS A 342 11.97 -7.62 -23.44
C CYS A 342 11.73 -8.82 -24.39
N LYS A 343 11.35 -9.98 -23.85
CA LYS A 343 11.06 -11.18 -24.66
C LYS A 343 9.58 -11.20 -25.03
N VAL A 344 9.27 -10.93 -26.29
CA VAL A 344 7.90 -10.97 -26.82
C VAL A 344 7.57 -12.39 -27.22
N ASP A 345 6.61 -13.03 -26.53
CA ASP A 345 6.20 -14.40 -26.83
C ASP A 345 5.20 -14.44 -28.01
N TYR A 346 4.42 -13.37 -28.18
CA TYR A 346 3.45 -13.23 -29.28
C TYR A 346 3.51 -11.83 -29.88
N SER A 347 3.80 -11.76 -31.18
CA SER A 347 3.96 -10.52 -31.94
C SER A 347 3.16 -10.49 -33.24
N GLY A 348 2.80 -9.30 -33.70
CA GLY A 348 2.07 -9.09 -34.96
C GLY A 348 0.61 -9.57 -34.93
N ASP A 349 0.10 -9.96 -36.09
CA ASP A 349 -1.33 -10.16 -36.37
C ASP A 349 -2.02 -11.24 -35.52
N ILE A 350 -1.25 -12.11 -34.86
CA ILE A 350 -1.77 -13.16 -33.99
C ILE A 350 -2.24 -12.60 -32.63
N VAL A 351 -1.82 -11.38 -32.27
CA VAL A 351 -2.16 -10.74 -30.99
C VAL A 351 -3.63 -10.31 -31.01
N THR A 352 -4.48 -11.15 -30.42
CA THR A 352 -5.94 -10.99 -30.39
C THR A 352 -6.49 -11.22 -28.98
N GLY A 353 -7.69 -10.72 -28.70
CA GLY A 353 -8.36 -10.99 -27.41
C GLY A 353 -8.59 -12.48 -27.16
N LYS A 354 -8.85 -13.25 -28.23
CA LYS A 354 -8.95 -14.71 -28.15
C LYS A 354 -7.65 -15.35 -27.70
N LEU A 355 -6.52 -14.98 -28.30
CA LEU A 355 -5.20 -15.49 -27.92
C LEU A 355 -4.91 -15.18 -26.43
N PHE A 356 -5.25 -13.98 -25.97
CA PHE A 356 -5.05 -13.59 -24.57
C PHE A 356 -5.86 -14.48 -23.61
N MET A 357 -7.11 -14.79 -23.94
CA MET A 357 -7.92 -15.73 -23.16
C MET A 357 -7.39 -17.16 -23.20
N ASP A 358 -6.90 -17.63 -24.35
CA ASP A 358 -6.28 -18.94 -24.49
C ASP A 358 -5.00 -19.05 -23.64
N VAL A 359 -4.17 -18.01 -23.63
CA VAL A 359 -2.98 -17.90 -22.77
C VAL A 359 -3.37 -17.97 -21.29
N LEU A 360 -4.33 -17.15 -20.86
CA LEU A 360 -4.77 -17.10 -19.46
C LEU A 360 -5.36 -18.43 -18.96
N THR A 361 -6.06 -19.17 -19.82
CA THR A 361 -6.73 -20.43 -19.45
C THR A 361 -5.88 -21.68 -19.66
N GLY A 362 -4.61 -21.52 -20.06
CA GLY A 362 -3.68 -22.62 -20.31
C GLY A 362 -4.01 -23.43 -21.57
N ASN A 363 -4.72 -22.84 -22.54
CA ASN A 363 -5.16 -23.53 -23.76
C ASN A 363 -4.04 -23.54 -24.81
N THR A 364 -3.23 -24.60 -24.81
CA THR A 364 -2.11 -24.77 -25.75
C THR A 364 -2.56 -24.95 -27.20
N GLU A 365 -3.71 -25.59 -27.44
CA GLU A 365 -4.24 -25.79 -28.80
C GLU A 365 -4.67 -24.46 -29.43
N GLY A 366 -5.30 -23.59 -28.64
CA GLY A 366 -5.71 -22.25 -29.07
C GLY A 366 -4.55 -21.29 -29.24
N ALA A 367 -3.62 -21.27 -28.29
CA ALA A 367 -2.52 -20.31 -28.29
C ALA A 367 -1.36 -20.70 -29.23
N LYS A 368 -1.18 -22.00 -29.52
CA LYS A 368 -0.07 -22.54 -30.33
C LYS A 368 1.31 -22.03 -29.88
N GLY A 369 1.48 -21.84 -28.57
CA GLY A 369 2.68 -21.27 -27.99
C GLY A 369 2.68 -21.34 -26.46
N LYS A 370 3.41 -20.42 -25.84
CA LYS A 370 3.53 -20.31 -24.39
C LYS A 370 2.20 -19.91 -23.75
N VAL A 371 1.73 -20.69 -22.78
CA VAL A 371 0.50 -20.42 -22.03
C VAL A 371 0.80 -20.36 -20.53
N LEU A 372 -0.13 -19.81 -19.76
CA LEU A 372 -0.02 -19.77 -18.31
C LEU A 372 -0.09 -21.20 -17.75
N LYS A 373 0.95 -21.60 -17.01
CA LYS A 373 1.09 -22.95 -16.41
C LYS A 373 0.95 -22.94 -14.89
N SER A 374 0.41 -21.86 -14.31
CA SER A 374 0.26 -21.70 -12.87
C SER A 374 -0.81 -22.63 -12.28
N GLY A 375 -0.61 -23.02 -11.02
CA GLY A 375 -1.49 -23.90 -10.26
C GLY A 375 -1.99 -23.29 -8.95
N ALA A 376 -2.61 -24.13 -8.11
CA ALA A 376 -3.39 -23.73 -6.95
C ALA A 376 -2.57 -23.07 -5.83
N SER A 377 -1.24 -23.23 -5.85
CA SER A 377 -0.30 -22.60 -4.91
C SER A 377 0.21 -21.24 -5.38
N ASP A 378 0.08 -20.93 -6.67
CA ASP A 378 0.90 -19.93 -7.33
C ASP A 378 0.28 -18.53 -7.30
N THR A 379 1.13 -17.54 -7.56
CA THR A 379 0.71 -16.14 -7.66
C THR A 379 0.78 -15.68 -9.11
N VAL A 380 -0.33 -15.15 -9.62
CA VAL A 380 -0.44 -14.69 -11.01
C VAL A 380 -0.60 -13.17 -11.05
N PHE A 381 0.23 -12.50 -11.83
CA PHE A 381 0.06 -11.10 -12.19
C PHE A 381 -0.42 -11.00 -13.63
N VAL A 382 -1.49 -10.25 -13.88
CA VAL A 382 -1.97 -9.94 -15.22
C VAL A 382 -1.87 -8.44 -15.41
N ASN A 383 -1.27 -7.99 -16.50
CA ASN A 383 -1.21 -6.58 -16.87
C ASN A 383 -1.73 -6.40 -18.29
N PHE A 384 -2.80 -5.62 -18.44
CA PHE A 384 -3.36 -5.24 -19.72
C PHE A 384 -3.27 -3.73 -19.90
N VAL A 385 -2.76 -3.29 -21.05
CA VAL A 385 -2.57 -1.86 -21.36
C VAL A 385 -3.10 -1.56 -22.75
N ASP A 386 -4.19 -0.78 -22.85
CA ASP A 386 -4.70 -0.29 -24.13
C ASP A 386 -5.80 0.80 -24.04
N HIS A 387 -6.53 1.01 -25.13
CA HIS A 387 -7.83 1.63 -25.20
C HIS A 387 -8.94 0.72 -24.65
N GLY A 388 -10.01 1.35 -24.18
CA GLY A 388 -11.20 0.67 -23.69
C GLY A 388 -12.44 1.52 -23.84
N GLY A 389 -13.57 0.90 -23.56
CA GLY A 389 -14.88 1.54 -23.49
C GLY A 389 -15.76 0.80 -22.50
N PRO A 390 -17.00 1.25 -22.28
CA PRO A 390 -17.92 0.58 -21.36
C PRO A 390 -18.09 -0.91 -21.71
N GLY A 391 -17.58 -1.79 -20.85
CA GLY A 391 -17.67 -3.24 -20.97
C GLY A 391 -16.79 -3.88 -22.05
N ILE A 392 -15.82 -3.15 -22.63
CA ILE A 392 -14.91 -3.66 -23.67
C ILE A 392 -13.48 -3.12 -23.53
N VAL A 393 -12.50 -3.90 -23.99
CA VAL A 393 -11.12 -3.46 -24.25
C VAL A 393 -10.67 -3.89 -25.64
N ALA A 394 -9.81 -3.10 -26.28
CA ALA A 394 -9.35 -3.38 -27.64
C ALA A 394 -8.14 -4.33 -27.68
N PHE A 395 -7.94 -4.95 -28.84
CA PHE A 395 -6.74 -5.71 -29.19
C PHE A 395 -6.30 -5.23 -30.57
N PRO A 396 -5.00 -5.32 -30.93
CA PRO A 396 -4.52 -4.76 -32.19
C PRO A 396 -5.14 -5.48 -33.39
N ASN A 397 -5.54 -6.74 -33.21
CA ASN A 397 -6.13 -7.58 -34.23
C ASN A 397 -7.41 -8.26 -33.72
N GLY A 398 -8.36 -8.47 -34.63
CA GLY A 398 -9.62 -9.17 -34.35
C GLY A 398 -10.64 -8.33 -33.57
N PRO A 399 -11.68 -8.97 -33.01
CA PRO A 399 -12.72 -8.28 -32.26
C PRO A 399 -12.21 -7.79 -30.90
N VAL A 400 -12.89 -6.77 -30.36
CA VAL A 400 -12.68 -6.29 -28.99
C VAL A 400 -13.00 -7.40 -27.98
N LEU A 401 -12.29 -7.42 -26.85
CA LEU A 401 -12.56 -8.31 -25.74
C LEU A 401 -13.66 -7.73 -24.86
N THR A 402 -14.75 -8.46 -24.68
CA THR A 402 -15.88 -8.03 -23.85
C THR A 402 -15.72 -8.41 -22.39
N VAL A 403 -16.39 -7.68 -21.50
CA VAL A 403 -16.50 -7.99 -20.06
C VAL A 403 -17.04 -9.40 -19.81
N LYS A 404 -17.95 -9.88 -20.67
CA LYS A 404 -18.55 -11.21 -20.54
C LYS A 404 -17.51 -12.30 -20.80
N GLU A 405 -16.73 -12.13 -21.87
CA GLU A 405 -15.65 -13.05 -22.23
C GLU A 405 -14.56 -13.06 -21.17
N LEU A 406 -14.06 -11.89 -20.75
CA LEU A 406 -13.05 -11.79 -19.71
C LEU A 406 -13.53 -12.41 -18.39
N SER A 407 -14.77 -12.09 -17.97
CA SER A 407 -15.35 -12.66 -16.74
C SER A 407 -15.45 -14.18 -16.80
N GLN A 408 -15.82 -14.73 -17.97
CA GLN A 408 -15.88 -16.18 -18.17
C GLN A 408 -14.47 -16.80 -18.11
N THR A 409 -13.48 -16.17 -18.73
CA THR A 409 -12.08 -16.59 -18.67
C THR A 409 -11.56 -16.63 -17.24
N LEU A 410 -11.80 -15.60 -16.44
CA LEU A 410 -11.37 -15.57 -15.03
C LEU A 410 -12.08 -16.64 -14.19
N LYS A 411 -13.37 -16.91 -14.46
CA LYS A 411 -14.11 -18.03 -13.83
C LYS A 411 -13.50 -19.37 -14.21
N THR A 412 -13.10 -19.56 -15.47
CA THR A 412 -12.42 -20.77 -15.93
C THR A 412 -11.06 -20.94 -15.25
N MET A 413 -10.26 -19.87 -15.11
CA MET A 413 -9.01 -19.93 -14.35
C MET A 413 -9.24 -20.32 -12.89
N GLN A 414 -10.27 -19.75 -12.26
CA GLN A 414 -10.65 -20.09 -10.89
C GLN A 414 -11.10 -21.55 -10.76
N SER A 415 -11.95 -22.05 -11.66
CA SER A 415 -12.44 -23.44 -11.62
C SER A 415 -11.33 -24.45 -11.87
N LYS A 416 -10.33 -24.09 -12.69
CA LYS A 416 -9.12 -24.88 -12.91
C LYS A 416 -8.07 -24.74 -11.78
N GLN A 417 -8.36 -23.94 -10.75
CA GLN A 417 -7.45 -23.62 -9.65
C GLN A 417 -6.08 -23.13 -10.14
N MET A 418 -6.05 -22.25 -11.15
CA MET A 418 -4.81 -21.79 -11.78
C MET A 418 -4.04 -20.75 -10.94
N PHE A 419 -4.53 -20.39 -9.76
CA PHE A 419 -3.83 -19.48 -8.86
C PHE A 419 -4.35 -19.61 -7.42
N LYS A 420 -3.47 -19.34 -6.46
CA LYS A 420 -3.85 -19.02 -5.07
C LYS A 420 -4.31 -17.57 -4.94
N GLN A 421 -3.58 -16.68 -5.59
CA GLN A 421 -3.82 -15.24 -5.59
C GLN A 421 -3.52 -14.68 -6.98
N MET A 422 -4.41 -13.82 -7.47
CA MET A 422 -4.22 -13.13 -8.74
C MET A 422 -4.40 -11.64 -8.57
N VAL A 423 -3.55 -10.86 -9.23
CA VAL A 423 -3.67 -9.41 -9.34
C VAL A 423 -3.78 -9.07 -10.82
N PHE A 424 -4.83 -8.35 -11.20
CA PHE A 424 -5.09 -7.91 -12.58
C PHE A 424 -5.00 -6.38 -12.63
N TYR A 425 -4.01 -5.85 -13.35
CA TYR A 425 -3.89 -4.44 -13.68
C TYR A 425 -4.46 -4.21 -15.07
N MET A 426 -5.37 -3.26 -15.18
CA MET A 426 -5.97 -2.88 -16.46
C MET A 426 -5.88 -1.36 -16.65
N GLU A 427 -4.92 -0.95 -17.46
CA GLU A 427 -4.80 0.42 -17.97
C GLU A 427 -5.62 0.51 -19.26
N ALA A 428 -6.89 0.92 -19.11
CA ALA A 428 -7.76 1.24 -20.24
C ALA A 428 -8.85 2.24 -19.82
N CYS A 429 -9.36 3.00 -20.78
CA CYS A 429 -10.55 3.83 -20.60
C CYS A 429 -11.74 2.97 -20.13
N GLU A 430 -12.50 3.46 -19.15
CA GLU A 430 -13.64 2.74 -18.56
C GLU A 430 -13.33 1.33 -18.00
N SER A 431 -12.06 1.03 -17.69
CA SER A 431 -11.63 -0.30 -17.23
C SER A 431 -12.34 -0.82 -15.97
N GLY A 432 -12.89 0.08 -15.14
CA GLY A 432 -13.75 -0.32 -14.01
C GLY A 432 -15.01 -1.09 -14.43
N SER A 433 -15.50 -0.86 -15.64
CA SER A 433 -16.66 -1.57 -16.21
C SER A 433 -16.35 -3.01 -16.63
N MET A 434 -15.06 -3.40 -16.70
CA MET A 434 -14.63 -4.75 -17.05
C MET A 434 -14.69 -5.74 -15.88
N PHE A 435 -15.04 -5.27 -14.67
CA PHE A 435 -15.09 -6.09 -13.47
C PHE A 435 -16.37 -5.87 -12.63
N PRO A 436 -17.57 -6.00 -13.21
CA PRO A 436 -18.83 -5.69 -12.52
C PRO A 436 -19.15 -6.63 -11.35
N ASP A 437 -18.63 -7.87 -11.38
CA ASP A 437 -18.99 -8.97 -10.48
C ASP A 437 -17.84 -9.44 -9.57
N LEU A 438 -16.79 -8.64 -9.35
CA LEU A 438 -15.75 -8.98 -8.36
C LEU A 438 -16.31 -8.93 -6.93
N LYS A 439 -17.04 -9.97 -6.54
CA LYS A 439 -17.46 -10.23 -5.17
C LYS A 439 -16.32 -10.95 -4.45
N ALA A 440 -15.95 -10.46 -3.27
CA ALA A 440 -14.98 -11.11 -2.41
C ALA A 440 -15.54 -12.45 -1.90
N ASN A 441 -15.27 -13.55 -2.62
CA ASN A 441 -15.56 -14.89 -2.11
C ASN A 441 -14.32 -15.45 -1.41
N GLY A 442 -14.47 -15.84 -0.15
CA GLY A 442 -13.39 -16.11 0.80
C GLY A 442 -12.42 -17.25 0.46
N SER A 443 -12.59 -17.96 -0.66
CA SER A 443 -11.73 -19.06 -1.09
C SER A 443 -10.66 -18.69 -2.13
N CYS A 444 -10.79 -17.58 -2.85
CA CYS A 444 -9.85 -17.17 -3.89
C CYS A 444 -9.71 -15.64 -3.96
N LYS A 445 -8.49 -15.12 -3.86
CA LYS A 445 -8.25 -13.66 -3.84
C LYS A 445 -7.82 -13.16 -5.22
N SER A 446 -8.79 -12.66 -5.98
CA SER A 446 -8.55 -11.92 -7.22
C SER A 446 -8.74 -10.42 -6.95
N TYR A 447 -7.71 -9.61 -7.20
CA TYR A 447 -7.78 -8.16 -7.08
C TYR A 447 -7.65 -7.54 -8.46
N ALA A 448 -8.62 -6.72 -8.89
CA ALA A 448 -8.48 -5.89 -10.08
C ALA A 448 -8.18 -4.45 -9.69
N LEU A 449 -7.20 -3.85 -10.35
CA LEU A 449 -6.87 -2.44 -10.27
C LEU A 449 -7.06 -1.83 -11.65
N TYR A 450 -7.84 -0.76 -11.72
CA TYR A 450 -8.32 -0.18 -12.96
C TYR A 450 -8.22 1.35 -12.92
N LYS A 451 -8.03 1.96 -14.09
CA LYS A 451 -8.06 3.40 -14.27
C LYS A 451 -9.51 3.87 -14.36
N ARG A 452 -9.92 4.76 -13.45
CA ARG A 452 -11.26 5.36 -13.47
C ARG A 452 -11.24 6.65 -14.27
N ASN A 453 -12.02 6.74 -15.35
CA ASN A 453 -12.35 7.99 -16.01
C ASN A 453 -13.74 8.48 -15.55
N HIS A 454 -13.94 9.80 -15.66
CA HIS A 454 -15.11 10.52 -15.17
C HIS A 454 -16.38 10.15 -15.96
N LEU A 455 -17.42 9.68 -15.25
CA LEU A 455 -18.81 9.79 -15.66
C LEU A 455 -19.57 10.58 -14.59
#